data_AF-A0A8C6AID5-F1
#
_entry.id   AF-A0A8C6AID5-F1
#
_cell.length_a   1.000
_cell.length_b   1.000
_cell.length_c   1.000
_cell.angle_alpha   90.00
_cell.angle_beta   90.00
_cell.angle_gamma   90.00
#
_symmetry.space_group_name_H-M   'P 1'
#
loop_
_entity.id
_entity.type
_entity.pdbx_description
1 polymer ?
#
loop_
_entity_poly.entity_id
_entity_poly.type
_entity_poly.pdbx_seq_one_letter_code
_entity_poly.pdbx_strand_id
1 'polypeptide(L)' 'MAGRIAAFLRNVWAKEPVLVASLTIGGLAIILPALSPYIKYSIMINEATPYNYPGEWEPGQQPWLAELGV' A
#
# COMPACT_ATOMS: atom_id res chain seq x y z
N MET A 1 -28.43 -17.69 -9.98
CA MET A 1 -27.95 -16.44 -9.37
C MET A 1 -26.82 -15.79 -10.19
N ALA A 2 -25.70 -16.48 -10.43
CA ALA A 2 -24.53 -15.94 -11.14
C ALA A 2 -24.83 -15.39 -12.56
N GLY A 3 -25.67 -16.08 -13.34
CA GLY A 3 -26.07 -15.59 -14.67
C GLY A 3 -26.81 -14.25 -14.66
N ARG A 4 -27.61 -13.97 -13.60
CA ARG A 4 -28.33 -12.68 -13.45
C ARG A 4 -27.36 -11.54 -13.12
N ILE A 5 -26.36 -11.82 -12.29
CA ILE A 5 -25.32 -10.84 -11.92
C ILE A 5 -24.45 -10.50 -13.13
N ALA A 6 -24.01 -11.50 -13.90
CA ALA A 6 -23.23 -11.28 -15.11
C ALA A 6 -24.01 -10.46 -16.16
N ALA A 7 -25.30 -10.75 -16.35
CA ALA A 7 -26.16 -9.97 -17.25
C ALA A 7 -26.32 -8.52 -16.79
N PHE A 8 -26.52 -8.29 -15.48
CA PHE A 8 -26.58 -6.94 -14.92
C PHE A 8 -25.27 -6.17 -15.13
N LEU A 9 -24.13 -6.77 -14.81
CA LEU A 9 -22.80 -6.17 -14.99
C LEU A 9 -22.54 -5.76 -16.45
N ARG A 10 -22.88 -6.63 -17.42
CA ARG A 10 -22.78 -6.30 -18.84
C ARG A 10 -23.68 -5.10 -19.22
N ASN A 11 -24.89 -5.04 -18.70
CA ASN A 11 -25.82 -3.94 -18.97
C ASN A 11 -25.34 -2.61 -18.37
N VAL A 12 -24.88 -2.59 -17.12
CA VAL A 12 -24.37 -1.34 -16.51
C VAL A 12 -23.03 -0.91 -17.12
N TRP A 13 -22.19 -1.85 -17.56
CA TRP A 13 -20.98 -1.52 -18.32
C TRP A 13 -21.30 -0.84 -19.65
N ALA A 14 -22.35 -1.28 -20.35
CA ALA A 14 -22.75 -0.70 -21.63
C ALA A 14 -23.42 0.69 -21.48
N LYS A 15 -24.11 0.94 -20.37
CA LYS A 15 -24.90 2.18 -20.16
C LYS A 15 -24.16 3.24 -19.35
N GLU A 16 -23.45 2.83 -18.31
CA GLU A 16 -22.82 3.71 -17.32
C GLU A 16 -21.37 3.27 -17.04
N PRO A 17 -20.51 3.19 -18.08
CA PRO A 17 -19.15 2.66 -17.92
C PRO A 17 -18.31 3.44 -16.91
N VAL A 18 -18.55 4.76 -16.81
CA VAL A 18 -17.84 5.63 -15.87
C VAL A 18 -18.14 5.26 -14.42
N LEU A 19 -19.40 4.91 -14.10
CA LEU A 19 -19.79 4.50 -12.75
C LEU A 19 -19.26 3.10 -12.40
N VAL A 20 -19.23 2.19 -13.37
CA VAL A 20 -18.64 0.87 -13.14
C VAL A 20 -17.14 0.98 -12.90
N ALA A 21 -16.44 1.81 -13.69
CA ALA A 21 -15.01 2.05 -13.50
C ALA A 21 -14.71 2.69 -12.14
N SER A 22 -15.46 3.74 -11.74
CA SER A 22 -15.22 4.44 -10.48
C SER A 22 -15.40 3.53 -9.26
N LEU A 23 -16.48 2.73 -9.24
CA LEU A 23 -16.72 1.78 -8.15
C LEU A 23 -15.68 0.65 -8.13
N THR A 24 -15.26 0.17 -9.29
CA THR A 24 -14.23 -0.88 -9.38
C THR A 24 -12.88 -0.36 -8.89
N ILE A 25 -12.45 0.82 -9.36
CA ILE A 25 -11.19 1.44 -8.93
C ILE A 25 -11.24 1.78 -7.44
N GLY A 26 -12.32 2.38 -6.95
CA GLY A 26 -12.49 2.70 -5.53
C GLY A 26 -12.49 1.45 -4.65
N GLY A 27 -13.20 0.40 -5.06
CA GLY A 27 -13.21 -0.88 -4.35
C GLY A 27 -11.83 -1.54 -4.31
N LEU A 28 -11.11 -1.54 -5.43
CA LEU A 28 -9.74 -2.05 -5.48
C LEU A 28 -8.79 -1.21 -4.61
N ALA A 29 -8.92 0.11 -4.59
CA ALA A 29 -8.08 0.98 -3.76
C ALA A 29 -8.24 0.70 -2.26
N ILE A 30 -9.42 0.26 -1.81
CA ILE A 30 -9.67 -0.12 -0.41
C ILE A 30 -9.11 -1.51 -0.10
N ILE A 31 -9.29 -2.48 -1.01
CA ILE A 31 -8.99 -3.88 -0.74
C ILE A 31 -7.50 -4.20 -0.98
N LEU A 32 -6.88 -3.63 -2.02
CA LEU A 32 -5.51 -3.97 -2.43
C LEU A 32 -4.45 -3.71 -1.35
N PRO A 33 -4.48 -2.61 -0.56
CA PRO A 33 -3.50 -2.40 0.49
C PRO A 33 -3.47 -3.54 1.52
N ALA A 34 -4.63 -4.09 1.90
CA ALA A 34 -4.70 -5.16 2.87
C ALA A 34 -4.19 -6.51 2.33
N LEU A 35 -4.27 -6.74 1.01
CA LEU A 35 -3.82 -7.97 0.36
C LEU A 35 -2.36 -7.89 -0.11
N SER A 36 -1.82 -6.69 -0.29
CA SER A 36 -0.50 -6.50 -0.87
C SER A 36 0.60 -6.76 0.16
N PRO A 37 1.55 -7.67 -0.12
CA PRO A 37 2.72 -7.88 0.75
C PRO A 37 3.67 -6.66 0.73
N TYR A 38 3.48 -5.73 -0.21
CA TYR A 38 4.40 -4.60 -0.41
C TYR A 38 4.09 -3.37 0.44
N ILE A 39 2.90 -3.26 1.05
CA ILE A 39 2.56 -2.09 1.88
C ILE A 39 3.56 -1.90 3.03
N LYS A 40 4.06 -3.00 3.62
CA LYS A 40 5.09 -2.97 4.66
C LYS A 40 6.30 -2.15 4.26
N TYR A 41 6.79 -2.29 3.04
CA TYR A 41 8.01 -1.59 2.60
C TYR A 41 7.79 -0.09 2.46
N SER A 42 6.60 0.36 2.08
CA SER A 42 6.29 1.79 2.04
C SER A 42 6.38 2.44 3.43
N ILE A 43 5.94 1.73 4.48
CA ILE A 43 6.06 2.17 5.88
C ILE A 43 7.54 2.22 6.28
N MET A 44 8.29 1.14 6.02
CA MET A 44 9.72 1.07 6.35
C MET A 44 10.53 2.19 5.67
N ILE A 45 10.22 2.54 4.42
CA ILE A 45 10.87 3.64 3.71
C ILE A 45 10.58 4.97 4.39
N ASN A 46 9.31 5.21 4.77
CA ASN A 46 8.93 6.43 5.45
C ASN A 46 9.59 6.57 6.83
N GLU A 47 9.73 5.47 7.57
CA GLU A 47 10.43 5.42 8.87
C GLU A 47 11.94 5.63 8.74
N ALA A 48 12.54 5.05 7.70
CA ALA A 48 13.98 5.18 7.44
C ALA A 48 14.38 6.56 6.90
N THR A 49 13.43 7.40 6.50
CA THR A 49 13.71 8.74 5.95
C THR A 49 13.88 9.75 7.08
N PRO A 50 15.10 10.27 7.35
CA PRO A 50 15.35 11.16 8.46
C PRO A 50 14.91 12.59 8.12
N TYR A 51 13.73 12.99 8.60
CA TYR A 51 13.25 14.37 8.44
C TYR A 51 13.79 15.34 9.49
N ASN A 52 14.19 14.81 10.65
CA ASN A 52 14.75 15.58 11.76
C ASN A 52 16.21 15.20 11.99
N TYR A 53 16.99 16.11 12.61
CA TYR A 53 18.35 15.79 13.02
C TYR A 53 18.34 14.60 14.00
N PRO A 54 19.08 13.52 13.72
CA PRO A 54 18.99 12.28 14.50
C PRO A 54 19.56 12.39 15.93
N GLY A 55 20.10 13.54 16.32
CA GLY A 55 20.90 13.69 17.54
C GLY A 55 22.33 13.19 17.33
N GLU A 56 23.23 13.53 18.25
CA GLU A 56 24.58 12.97 18.26
C GLU A 56 24.54 11.54 18.82
N TRP A 57 25.26 10.63 18.17
CA TRP A 57 25.35 9.24 18.60
C TRP A 57 26.27 9.11 19.82
N GLU A 58 25.79 8.49 20.90
CA GLU A 58 26.64 8.08 22.02
C GLU A 58 27.22 6.67 21.74
N PRO A 59 28.56 6.49 21.78
CA PRO A 59 29.18 5.19 21.59
C PRO A 59 28.70 4.18 22.65
N GLY A 60 28.12 3.06 22.21
CA GLY A 60 27.64 1.96 23.06
C GLY A 60 26.15 1.60 22.89
N GLN A 61 25.37 2.47 22.25
CA GLN A 61 23.97 2.27 21.82
C GLN A 61 23.69 0.99 21.01
N GLN A 62 24.50 0.77 19.98
CA GLN A 62 24.17 -0.13 18.88
C GLN A 62 25.34 -1.08 18.62
N PRO A 63 25.41 -2.24 19.31
CA PRO A 63 26.56 -3.14 19.23
C PRO A 63 26.82 -3.70 17.82
N TRP A 64 25.80 -3.75 16.95
CA TRP A 64 25.95 -4.21 15.57
C TRP A 64 26.64 -3.19 14.64
N LEU A 65 26.72 -1.91 15.00
CA LEU A 65 27.48 -0.93 14.20
C LEU A 65 28.99 -1.13 14.34
N ALA A 66 29.45 -1.53 15.54
CA ALA A 66 30.86 -1.86 15.78
C ALA A 66 31.33 -3.07 14.95
N GLU A 67 30.44 -4.01 14.63
CA GLU A 67 30.73 -5.16 13.76
C GLU A 67 30.85 -4.78 12.28
N LEU A 68 30.30 -3.63 11.89
CA LEU A 68 30.33 -3.12 10.51
C LEU A 68 31.52 -2.17 10.24
N GLY A 69 32.38 -1.95 11.24
CA GLY A 69 33.62 -1.17 11.08
C GLY A 69 33.41 0.32 10.83
N VAL A 70 32.27 0.87 11.28
CA VAL A 70 31.98 2.31 11.29
C VAL A 70 32.05 2.83 12.72
#